data_AF-A0A094L5A6-F1
#
_entry.id   AF-A0A094L5A6-F1
#
_cell.length_a   1.000
_cell.length_b   1.000
_cell.length_c   1.000
_cell.angle_alpha   90.00
_cell.angle_beta   90.00
_cell.angle_gamma   90.00
#
_symmetry.space_group_name_H-M   'P 1'
#
loop_
_entity.id
_entity.type
_entity.pdbx_description
1 polymer ?
#
loop_
_entity_poly.entity_id
_entity_poly.type
_entity_poly.pdbx_seq_one_letter_code
_entity_poly.pdbx_strand_id
1 'polypeptide(L)'
;LELLLTDAFKGKGFQRISELLQERGIEPSQKYSESLFTQLDKALRKASTELDKNEFQNVSLLLKCVQLYLKSDLQEGTSLFIEQGLILTDSFNFYLVSWFERARTFVILIDANENKFLMLLLEDFFDTALVICRCSNEGKKKLVNLFLLELGHLVTEENICCALRQEALRTLNSILDSVPREERKKFPLSEEMCSLTKDLAKTVLEVGDYDLQVALSEALCRLMTKKWRDDLVHHWFEDSYLAEAFKEIKDREFETDCRKFLNQLNERLGDERRVYSFPCISAFADMKEVKKPSDEKLEEFWVDFNTGSQSVTFYVDSNEGALWDSVRLSKEAVSNYSLKEEDGEKIVKIYMKFPAIFNQIEATKIKISFSTEFDILSILRKVLGDEKMMINVAEEESVHAGKQARQNEAGDMVEALLLWTLKQKQIECLIVAPEGEAVVFLPPSAKKSKTPSPRMKAQPR
;
A
#
# COMPACT_ATOMS: atom_id res chain seq x y z
N LEU A 1 -14.42 -17.52 -22.23
CA LEU A 1 -14.71 -16.11 -21.90
C LEU A 1 -15.27 -15.32 -23.09
N GLU A 2 -14.87 -15.63 -24.34
CA GLU A 2 -15.41 -14.99 -25.55
C GLU A 2 -16.94 -15.05 -25.71
N LEU A 3 -17.55 -16.22 -25.46
CA LEU A 3 -19.01 -16.38 -25.43
C LEU A 3 -19.66 -15.55 -24.33
N LEU A 4 -19.01 -15.42 -23.17
CA LEU A 4 -19.51 -14.61 -22.06
C LEU A 4 -19.45 -13.12 -22.36
N LEU A 5 -18.39 -12.64 -23.02
CA LEU A 5 -18.33 -11.25 -23.50
C LEU A 5 -19.38 -10.99 -24.58
N THR A 6 -19.58 -11.94 -25.49
CA THR A 6 -20.61 -11.84 -26.53
C THR A 6 -22.02 -11.78 -25.94
N ASP A 7 -22.26 -12.55 -24.87
CA ASP A 7 -23.53 -12.61 -24.16
C ASP A 7 -23.65 -11.56 -23.05
N ALA A 8 -22.54 -10.94 -22.61
CA ALA A 8 -22.51 -9.88 -21.59
C ALA A 8 -23.50 -8.76 -21.94
N PHE A 9 -23.57 -8.46 -23.24
CA PHE A 9 -24.38 -7.39 -23.80
C PHE A 9 -25.81 -7.80 -24.13
N LYS A 10 -26.24 -9.01 -23.73
CA LYS A 10 -27.59 -9.54 -23.96
C LYS A 10 -28.23 -10.06 -22.66
N GLY A 11 -29.45 -9.62 -22.37
CA GLY A 11 -30.24 -10.18 -21.26
C GLY A 11 -29.51 -10.14 -19.91
N LYS A 12 -29.29 -11.32 -19.30
CA LYS A 12 -28.61 -11.50 -17.99
C LYS A 12 -27.09 -11.69 -18.11
N GLY A 13 -26.45 -11.10 -19.10
CA GLY A 13 -25.03 -11.32 -19.43
C GLY A 13 -24.06 -11.05 -18.28
N PHE A 14 -24.16 -9.89 -17.62
CA PHE A 14 -23.31 -9.55 -16.47
C PHE A 14 -23.51 -10.50 -15.28
N GLN A 15 -24.73 -10.97 -15.04
CA GLN A 15 -25.01 -11.95 -13.99
C GLN A 15 -24.23 -13.25 -14.23
N ARG A 16 -24.22 -13.74 -15.48
CA ARG A 16 -23.45 -14.94 -15.86
C ARG A 16 -21.94 -14.76 -15.71
N ILE A 17 -21.42 -13.58 -16.02
CA ILE A 17 -20.00 -13.25 -15.79
C ILE A 17 -19.70 -13.31 -14.30
N SER A 18 -20.54 -12.69 -13.46
CA SER A 18 -20.38 -12.70 -12.00
C SER A 18 -20.40 -14.11 -11.43
N GLU A 19 -21.36 -14.95 -11.83
CA GLU A 19 -21.48 -16.35 -11.40
C GLU A 19 -20.21 -17.14 -11.76
N LEU A 20 -19.71 -16.99 -12.98
CA LEU A 20 -18.51 -17.71 -13.43
C LEU A 20 -17.23 -17.27 -12.71
N LEU A 21 -17.09 -15.97 -12.41
CA LEU A 21 -15.95 -15.46 -11.65
C LEU A 21 -15.99 -15.88 -10.17
N GLN A 22 -17.17 -16.12 -9.61
CA GLN A 22 -17.34 -16.60 -8.23
C GLN A 22 -17.16 -18.12 -8.09
N GLU A 23 -17.61 -18.90 -9.07
CA GLU A 23 -17.59 -20.37 -9.01
C GLU A 23 -16.21 -21.00 -9.24
N ARG A 24 -15.26 -20.29 -9.85
CA ARG A 24 -13.97 -20.85 -10.26
C ARG A 24 -12.82 -20.38 -9.39
N GLY A 25 -12.38 -21.23 -8.46
CA GLY A 25 -11.05 -21.14 -7.84
C GLY A 25 -9.88 -21.50 -8.78
N ILE A 26 -10.17 -21.86 -10.04
CA ILE A 26 -9.18 -22.20 -11.08
C ILE A 26 -9.50 -21.37 -12.32
N GLU A 27 -8.65 -20.39 -12.62
CA GLU A 27 -8.75 -19.53 -13.81
C GLU A 27 -8.59 -20.39 -15.08
N PRO A 28 -9.63 -20.53 -15.93
CA PRO A 28 -9.53 -21.35 -17.14
C PRO A 28 -8.60 -20.70 -18.16
N SER A 29 -7.66 -21.46 -18.72
CA SER A 29 -6.78 -20.96 -19.79
C SER A 29 -7.61 -20.45 -20.97
N GLN A 30 -7.37 -19.19 -21.36
CA GLN A 30 -8.02 -18.57 -22.51
C GLN A 30 -7.16 -18.73 -23.76
N LYS A 31 -7.76 -19.19 -24.86
CA LYS A 31 -7.12 -19.21 -26.18
C LYS A 31 -7.45 -17.93 -26.93
N TYR A 32 -6.45 -17.35 -27.60
CA TYR A 32 -6.62 -16.17 -28.46
C TYR A 32 -7.45 -16.50 -29.72
N SER A 33 -8.30 -15.55 -30.15
CA SER A 33 -9.02 -15.57 -31.43
C SER A 33 -9.20 -14.13 -31.97
N GLU A 34 -9.25 -13.91 -33.30
CA GLU A 34 -9.54 -12.57 -33.86
C GLU A 34 -10.92 -12.04 -33.46
N SER A 35 -11.90 -12.95 -33.35
CA SER A 35 -13.25 -12.64 -32.91
C SER A 35 -13.25 -12.12 -31.47
N LEU A 36 -12.40 -12.67 -30.61
CA LEU A 36 -12.22 -12.19 -29.24
C LEU A 36 -11.74 -10.73 -29.18
N PHE A 37 -10.79 -10.32 -30.01
CA PHE A 37 -10.35 -8.91 -30.06
C PHE A 37 -11.52 -7.97 -30.36
N THR A 38 -12.37 -8.35 -31.32
CA THR A 38 -13.58 -7.59 -31.67
C THR A 38 -14.59 -7.56 -30.53
N GLN A 39 -14.75 -8.65 -29.78
CA GLN A 39 -15.61 -8.67 -28.59
C GLN A 39 -15.05 -7.80 -27.48
N LEU A 40 -13.73 -7.71 -27.35
CA LEU A 40 -13.10 -6.85 -26.36
C LEU A 40 -13.31 -5.37 -26.69
N ASP A 41 -13.09 -4.93 -27.92
CA ASP A 41 -13.37 -3.53 -28.31
C ASP A 41 -14.82 -3.13 -28.02
N LYS A 42 -15.78 -4.03 -28.30
CA LYS A 42 -17.19 -3.84 -27.92
C LYS A 42 -17.37 -3.76 -26.41
N ALA A 43 -16.67 -4.61 -25.65
CA ALA A 43 -16.66 -4.55 -24.19
C ALA A 43 -16.10 -3.24 -23.66
N LEU A 44 -15.03 -2.72 -24.26
CA LEU A 44 -14.45 -1.44 -23.88
C LEU A 44 -15.46 -0.30 -24.10
N ARG A 45 -16.08 -0.22 -25.28
CA ARG A 45 -17.12 0.79 -25.55
C ARG A 45 -18.32 0.67 -24.60
N LYS A 46 -18.70 -0.57 -24.26
CA LYS A 46 -19.79 -0.82 -23.33
C LYS A 46 -19.42 -0.39 -21.91
N ALA A 47 -18.21 -0.66 -21.44
CA ALA A 47 -17.74 -0.24 -20.13
C ALA A 47 -17.88 1.28 -19.95
N SER A 48 -17.52 2.09 -20.95
CA SER A 48 -17.79 3.54 -20.92
C SER A 48 -19.27 3.87 -20.71
N THR A 49 -20.17 3.18 -21.43
CA THR A 49 -21.63 3.39 -21.30
C THR A 49 -22.16 2.97 -19.93
N GLU A 50 -21.61 1.91 -19.33
CA GLU A 50 -21.98 1.44 -17.99
C GLU A 50 -21.43 2.40 -16.92
N LEU A 51 -20.23 2.93 -17.11
CA LEU A 51 -19.64 3.93 -16.22
C LEU A 51 -20.45 5.22 -16.20
N ASP A 52 -20.97 5.68 -17.35
CA ASP A 52 -21.87 6.85 -17.42
C ASP A 52 -23.23 6.64 -16.73
N LYS A 53 -23.61 5.37 -16.48
CA LYS A 53 -24.82 5.00 -15.73
C LYS A 53 -24.54 4.72 -14.25
N ASN A 54 -23.29 4.91 -13.80
CA ASN A 54 -22.82 4.55 -12.46
C ASN A 54 -22.95 3.04 -12.17
N GLU A 55 -22.95 2.20 -13.20
CA GLU A 55 -22.99 0.73 -13.09
C GLU A 55 -21.58 0.19 -12.82
N PHE A 56 -20.96 0.64 -11.72
CA PHE A 56 -19.54 0.35 -11.39
C PHE A 56 -19.26 -1.15 -11.30
N GLN A 57 -20.21 -1.94 -10.79
CA GLN A 57 -20.11 -3.39 -10.74
C GLN A 57 -19.94 -4.00 -12.14
N ASN A 58 -20.67 -3.51 -13.15
CA ASN A 58 -20.59 -4.01 -14.51
C ASN A 58 -19.21 -3.69 -15.12
N VAL A 59 -18.69 -2.49 -14.86
CA VAL A 59 -17.35 -2.08 -15.32
C VAL A 59 -16.27 -2.96 -14.65
N SER A 60 -16.37 -3.18 -13.34
CA SER A 60 -15.49 -4.07 -12.56
C SER A 60 -15.47 -5.49 -13.15
N LEU A 61 -16.64 -6.06 -13.47
CA LEU A 61 -16.73 -7.39 -14.10
C LEU A 61 -16.04 -7.43 -15.46
N LEU A 62 -16.15 -6.38 -16.28
CA LEU A 62 -15.45 -6.31 -17.57
C LEU A 62 -13.94 -6.20 -17.38
N LEU A 63 -13.50 -5.45 -16.38
CA LEU A 63 -12.09 -5.30 -16.04
C LEU A 63 -11.48 -6.63 -15.56
N LYS A 64 -12.21 -7.38 -14.73
CA LYS A 64 -11.84 -8.76 -14.36
C LYS A 64 -11.76 -9.70 -15.56
N CYS A 65 -12.66 -9.56 -16.53
CA CYS A 65 -12.55 -10.31 -17.79
C CYS A 65 -11.23 -9.96 -18.51
N VAL A 66 -10.86 -8.68 -18.58
CA VAL A 66 -9.58 -8.24 -19.16
C VAL A 66 -8.40 -8.85 -18.40
N GLN A 67 -8.41 -8.79 -17.07
CA GLN A 67 -7.36 -9.38 -16.23
C GLN A 67 -7.17 -10.88 -16.50
N LEU A 68 -8.26 -11.66 -16.58
CA LEU A 68 -8.19 -13.10 -16.88
C LEU A 68 -7.53 -13.38 -18.23
N TYR A 69 -7.78 -12.55 -19.24
CA TYR A 69 -7.10 -12.65 -20.53
C TYR A 69 -5.61 -12.40 -20.39
N LEU A 70 -5.23 -11.30 -19.71
CA LEU A 70 -3.84 -10.92 -19.52
C LEU A 70 -3.06 -11.97 -18.71
N LYS A 71 -3.67 -12.57 -17.69
CA LYS A 71 -3.06 -13.63 -16.88
C LYS A 71 -2.87 -14.94 -17.65
N SER A 72 -3.80 -15.29 -18.53
CA SER A 72 -3.68 -16.52 -19.34
C SER A 72 -2.48 -16.47 -20.30
N ASP A 73 -2.16 -15.28 -20.83
CA ASP A 73 -1.01 -15.06 -21.72
C ASP A 73 0.33 -15.35 -21.02
N LEU A 74 0.45 -14.99 -19.73
CA LEU A 74 1.65 -15.22 -18.93
C LEU A 74 2.06 -16.70 -18.83
N GLN A 75 1.09 -17.63 -18.96
CA GLN A 75 1.35 -19.07 -18.83
C GLN A 75 1.84 -19.74 -20.12
N GLU A 76 1.64 -19.13 -21.29
CA GLU A 76 1.98 -19.74 -22.59
C GLU A 76 3.39 -19.36 -23.12
N GLY A 77 4.15 -18.54 -22.38
CA GLY A 77 5.57 -18.26 -22.64
C GLY A 77 5.87 -17.49 -23.94
N THR A 78 4.83 -17.11 -24.70
CA THR A 78 4.93 -16.36 -25.95
C THR A 78 3.93 -15.21 -25.89
N SER A 79 4.39 -13.96 -25.89
CA SER A 79 3.51 -12.79 -25.74
C SER A 79 2.76 -12.47 -27.03
N LEU A 80 1.85 -13.35 -27.45
CA LEU A 80 1.03 -13.16 -28.65
C LEU A 80 0.24 -11.83 -28.58
N PHE A 81 -0.04 -11.31 -27.38
CA PHE A 81 -0.74 -10.05 -27.17
C PHE A 81 0.16 -8.80 -27.35
N ILE A 82 1.48 -8.92 -27.22
CA ILE A 82 2.46 -7.89 -27.64
C ILE A 82 2.65 -7.98 -29.16
N GLU A 83 2.78 -9.18 -29.72
CA GLU A 83 2.98 -9.36 -31.17
C GLU A 83 1.76 -8.90 -32.00
N GLN A 84 0.55 -8.96 -31.43
CA GLN A 84 -0.71 -8.62 -32.12
C GLN A 84 -1.43 -7.38 -31.54
N GLY A 85 -0.83 -6.70 -30.56
CA GLY A 85 -1.08 -5.29 -30.31
C GLY A 85 -2.19 -4.90 -29.34
N LEU A 86 -2.79 -5.79 -28.55
CA LEU A 86 -3.95 -5.40 -27.70
C LEU A 86 -3.57 -4.37 -26.61
N ILE A 87 -2.49 -4.63 -25.85
CA ILE A 87 -1.91 -3.69 -24.88
C ILE A 87 -1.13 -2.56 -25.58
N LEU A 88 -0.71 -2.79 -26.83
CA LEU A 88 -0.02 -1.78 -27.64
C LEU A 88 -0.97 -0.88 -28.43
N THR A 89 -2.28 -1.17 -28.44
CA THR A 89 -3.23 -0.29 -29.12
C THR A 89 -3.40 0.96 -28.30
N ASP A 90 -3.25 2.12 -28.94
CA ASP A 90 -3.53 3.39 -28.29
C ASP A 90 -4.99 3.45 -27.81
N SER A 91 -5.91 2.69 -28.44
CA SER A 91 -7.31 2.60 -28.02
C SER A 91 -7.50 1.93 -26.66
N PHE A 92 -6.87 0.78 -26.37
CA PHE A 92 -7.02 0.12 -25.07
C PHE A 92 -6.46 0.99 -23.94
N ASN A 93 -5.26 1.55 -24.15
CA ASN A 93 -4.62 2.43 -23.18
C ASN A 93 -5.45 3.69 -22.93
N PHE A 94 -5.99 4.30 -23.99
CA PHE A 94 -6.91 5.43 -23.88
C PHE A 94 -8.15 5.08 -23.05
N TYR A 95 -8.79 3.93 -23.31
CA TYR A 95 -9.97 3.51 -22.55
C TYR A 95 -9.65 3.26 -21.07
N LEU A 96 -8.55 2.55 -20.76
CA LEU A 96 -8.17 2.26 -19.38
C LEU A 96 -7.93 3.53 -18.57
N VAL A 97 -7.16 4.47 -19.13
CA VAL A 97 -6.85 5.76 -18.48
C VAL A 97 -8.12 6.60 -18.35
N SER A 98 -8.91 6.72 -19.42
CA SER A 98 -10.15 7.50 -19.40
C SER A 98 -11.19 6.98 -18.39
N TRP A 99 -11.32 5.66 -18.24
CA TRP A 99 -12.23 5.11 -17.24
C TRP A 99 -11.73 5.33 -15.82
N PHE A 100 -10.42 5.22 -15.61
CA PHE A 100 -9.82 5.47 -14.31
C PHE A 100 -9.94 6.95 -13.92
N GLU A 101 -9.65 7.89 -14.82
CA GLU A 101 -9.91 9.33 -14.64
C GLU A 101 -11.37 9.59 -14.25
N ARG A 102 -12.29 8.92 -14.92
CA ARG A 102 -13.73 9.05 -14.66
C ARG A 102 -14.12 8.46 -13.30
N ALA A 103 -13.60 7.28 -12.94
CA ALA A 103 -13.80 6.68 -11.62
C ALA A 103 -13.19 7.54 -10.49
N ARG A 104 -12.01 8.13 -10.73
CA ARG A 104 -11.37 9.11 -9.84
C ARG A 104 -12.26 10.34 -9.64
N THR A 105 -12.84 10.86 -10.71
CA THR A 105 -13.81 11.97 -10.60
C THR A 105 -15.01 11.57 -9.75
N PHE A 106 -15.53 10.36 -9.89
CA PHE A 106 -16.64 9.88 -9.07
C PHE A 106 -16.29 9.76 -7.59
N VAL A 107 -15.09 9.27 -7.23
CA VAL A 107 -14.71 9.10 -5.81
C VAL A 107 -14.43 10.43 -5.11
N ILE A 108 -14.17 11.48 -5.88
CA ILE A 108 -14.08 12.87 -5.35
C ILE A 108 -15.48 13.45 -5.07
N LEU A 109 -16.46 13.10 -5.90
CA LEU A 109 -17.83 13.65 -5.83
C LEU A 109 -18.77 12.85 -4.92
N ILE A 110 -18.54 11.55 -4.81
CA ILE A 110 -19.29 10.59 -4.03
C ILE A 110 -18.39 10.18 -2.88
N ASP A 111 -18.85 10.25 -1.62
CA ASP A 111 -18.07 9.71 -0.51
C ASP A 111 -17.75 8.24 -0.82
N ALA A 112 -16.46 7.92 -0.88
CA ALA A 112 -15.92 6.59 -1.13
C ALA A 112 -16.57 5.52 -0.24
N ASN A 113 -16.95 5.90 0.98
CA ASN A 113 -17.60 5.01 1.95
C ASN A 113 -19.07 4.72 1.62
N GLU A 114 -19.72 5.53 0.79
CA GLU A 114 -21.12 5.35 0.39
C GLU A 114 -21.29 4.38 -0.79
N ASN A 115 -20.24 4.14 -1.58
CA ASN A 115 -20.32 3.27 -2.76
C ASN A 115 -19.24 2.20 -2.81
N LYS A 116 -19.53 1.05 -2.19
CA LYS A 116 -18.66 -0.13 -2.21
C LYS A 116 -18.28 -0.61 -3.62
N PHE A 117 -19.15 -0.41 -4.62
CA PHE A 117 -18.87 -0.86 -5.98
C PHE A 117 -17.87 0.04 -6.70
N LEU A 118 -17.86 1.34 -6.39
CA LEU A 118 -16.84 2.26 -6.87
C LEU A 118 -15.47 1.93 -6.26
N MET A 119 -15.44 1.59 -4.97
CA MET A 119 -14.21 1.13 -4.30
C MET A 119 -13.65 -0.14 -4.93
N LEU A 120 -14.49 -1.15 -5.13
CA LEU A 120 -14.11 -2.39 -5.81
C LEU A 120 -13.62 -2.13 -7.24
N LEU A 121 -14.24 -1.20 -7.96
CA LEU A 121 -13.80 -0.83 -9.31
C LEU A 121 -12.39 -0.21 -9.29
N LEU A 122 -12.08 0.67 -8.34
CA LEU A 122 -10.75 1.27 -8.19
C LEU A 122 -9.69 0.22 -7.84
N GLU A 123 -10.00 -0.70 -6.92
CA GLU A 123 -9.12 -1.85 -6.61
C GLU A 123 -8.86 -2.70 -7.87
N ASP A 124 -9.90 -2.99 -8.65
CA ASP A 124 -9.74 -3.75 -9.90
C ASP A 124 -8.90 -2.99 -10.94
N PHE A 125 -8.88 -1.66 -10.94
CA PHE A 125 -7.94 -0.86 -11.75
C PHE A 125 -6.49 -1.04 -11.31
N PHE A 126 -6.25 -1.02 -10.00
CA PHE A 126 -4.91 -1.24 -9.44
C PHE A 126 -4.39 -2.63 -9.79
N ASP A 127 -5.21 -3.66 -9.57
CA ASP A 127 -4.89 -5.04 -9.93
C ASP A 127 -4.59 -5.19 -11.43
N THR A 128 -5.40 -4.53 -12.27
CA THR A 128 -5.18 -4.57 -13.73
C THR A 128 -3.85 -3.93 -14.10
N ALA A 129 -3.49 -2.81 -13.50
CA ALA A 129 -2.21 -2.15 -13.76
C ALA A 129 -1.02 -3.04 -13.36
N LEU A 130 -1.11 -3.73 -12.22
CA LEU A 130 -0.09 -4.69 -11.78
C LEU A 130 0.01 -5.90 -12.72
N VAL A 131 -1.13 -6.43 -13.19
CA VAL A 131 -1.16 -7.53 -14.16
C VAL A 131 -0.47 -7.11 -15.46
N ILE A 132 -0.82 -5.95 -16.04
CA ILE A 132 -0.20 -5.44 -17.27
C ILE A 132 1.32 -5.26 -17.10
N CYS A 133 1.77 -4.76 -15.95
CA CYS A 133 3.20 -4.59 -15.66
C CYS A 133 3.98 -5.91 -15.65
N ARG A 134 3.33 -7.02 -15.28
CA ARG A 134 3.91 -8.38 -15.31
C ARG A 134 3.89 -8.98 -16.72
N CYS A 135 2.88 -8.68 -17.53
CA CYS A 135 2.72 -9.23 -18.87
C CYS A 135 3.76 -8.75 -19.89
N SER A 136 4.16 -7.47 -19.86
CA SER A 136 5.00 -6.93 -20.93
C SER A 136 5.84 -5.70 -20.55
N ASN A 137 7.04 -5.60 -21.12
CA ASN A 137 7.88 -4.40 -20.99
C ASN A 137 7.29 -3.18 -21.72
N GLU A 138 6.64 -3.38 -22.87
CA GLU A 138 6.00 -2.27 -23.62
C GLU A 138 4.71 -1.79 -22.95
N GLY A 139 3.87 -2.70 -22.44
CA GLY A 139 2.71 -2.33 -21.63
C GLY A 139 3.11 -1.61 -20.34
N LYS A 140 4.20 -2.06 -19.69
CA LYS A 140 4.79 -1.35 -18.56
C LYS A 140 5.19 0.09 -18.93
N LYS A 141 5.90 0.30 -20.05
CA LYS A 141 6.25 1.66 -20.53
C LYS A 141 5.02 2.52 -20.74
N LYS A 142 3.95 1.98 -21.34
CA LYS A 142 2.69 2.71 -21.59
C LYS A 142 1.98 3.07 -20.29
N LEU A 143 1.88 2.14 -19.34
CA LEU A 143 1.32 2.42 -18.00
C LEU A 143 2.11 3.50 -17.26
N VAL A 144 3.44 3.43 -17.30
CA VAL A 144 4.30 4.44 -16.68
C VAL A 144 4.06 5.84 -17.25
N ASN A 145 3.82 5.95 -18.56
CA ASN A 145 3.66 7.25 -19.19
C ASN A 145 2.29 7.90 -18.93
N LEU A 146 1.22 7.10 -18.77
CA LEU A 146 -0.15 7.64 -18.70
C LEU A 146 -0.84 7.35 -17.37
N PHE A 147 -0.75 6.12 -16.88
CA PHE A 147 -1.47 5.68 -15.69
C PHE A 147 -0.80 6.14 -14.40
N LEU A 148 0.54 6.29 -14.41
CA LEU A 148 1.31 6.74 -13.25
C LEU A 148 0.91 8.15 -12.78
N LEU A 149 0.64 9.07 -13.73
CA LEU A 149 0.16 10.42 -13.41
C LEU A 149 -1.19 10.36 -12.71
N GLU A 150 -2.12 9.57 -13.23
CA GLU A 150 -3.46 9.46 -12.66
C GLU A 150 -3.48 8.80 -11.29
N LEU A 151 -2.64 7.78 -11.06
CA LEU A 151 -2.43 7.24 -9.72
C LEU A 151 -1.87 8.30 -8.78
N GLY A 152 -0.88 9.07 -9.24
CA GLY A 152 -0.30 10.18 -8.50
C GLY A 152 -1.35 11.21 -8.09
N HIS A 153 -2.19 11.65 -9.03
CA HIS A 153 -3.28 12.58 -8.76
C HIS A 153 -4.31 12.04 -7.77
N LEU A 154 -4.63 10.74 -7.82
CA LEU A 154 -5.50 10.09 -6.83
C LEU A 154 -4.86 10.12 -5.43
N VAL A 155 -3.56 9.89 -5.34
CA VAL A 155 -2.80 9.88 -4.08
C VAL A 155 -2.72 11.27 -3.46
N THR A 156 -2.63 12.34 -4.26
CA THR A 156 -2.53 13.72 -3.77
C THR A 156 -3.87 14.33 -3.39
N GLU A 157 -4.99 13.65 -3.67
CA GLU A 157 -6.32 14.16 -3.40
C GLU A 157 -6.66 14.15 -1.90
N GLU A 158 -6.92 15.33 -1.32
CA GLU A 158 -7.11 15.51 0.11
C GLU A 158 -8.40 14.87 0.64
N ASN A 159 -9.45 14.83 -0.20
CA ASN A 159 -10.79 14.39 0.18
C ASN A 159 -11.00 12.87 0.09
N ILE A 160 -9.98 12.12 -0.35
CA ILE A 160 -10.05 10.67 -0.47
C ILE A 160 -9.55 10.02 0.83
N CYS A 161 -10.25 8.96 1.27
CA CYS A 161 -9.88 8.26 2.48
C CYS A 161 -8.45 7.68 2.40
N CYS A 162 -7.74 7.69 3.54
CA CYS A 162 -6.33 7.30 3.60
C CYS A 162 -6.08 5.87 3.10
N ALA A 163 -7.02 4.94 3.33
CA ALA A 163 -6.90 3.55 2.89
C ALA A 163 -6.82 3.42 1.35
N LEU A 164 -7.67 4.15 0.63
CA LEU A 164 -7.65 4.15 -0.83
C LEU A 164 -6.38 4.80 -1.39
N ARG A 165 -5.96 5.92 -0.78
CA ARG A 165 -4.71 6.60 -1.15
C ARG A 165 -3.50 5.69 -0.91
N GLN A 166 -3.50 4.95 0.19
CA GLN A 166 -2.43 4.01 0.52
C GLN A 166 -2.35 2.88 -0.50
N GLU A 167 -3.49 2.33 -0.93
CA GLU A 167 -3.55 1.28 -1.93
C GLU A 167 -3.11 1.76 -3.33
N ALA A 168 -3.54 2.97 -3.72
CA ALA A 168 -3.11 3.61 -4.95
C ALA A 168 -1.59 3.86 -4.95
N LEU A 169 -1.05 4.33 -3.82
CA LEU A 169 0.37 4.63 -3.66
C LEU A 169 1.23 3.36 -3.61
N ARG A 170 0.75 2.30 -2.97
CA ARG A 170 1.36 0.96 -2.99
C ARG A 170 1.46 0.43 -4.42
N THR A 171 0.40 0.61 -5.20
CA THR A 171 0.37 0.27 -6.62
C THR A 171 1.37 1.10 -7.42
N LEU A 172 1.40 2.42 -7.19
CA LEU A 172 2.35 3.34 -7.82
C LEU A 172 3.81 2.95 -7.53
N ASN A 173 4.16 2.67 -6.27
CA ASN A 173 5.51 2.24 -5.89
C ASN A 173 5.86 0.87 -6.48
N SER A 174 4.91 -0.07 -6.53
CA SER A 174 5.11 -1.38 -7.16
C SER A 174 5.37 -1.26 -8.67
N ILE A 175 4.64 -0.38 -9.36
CA ILE A 175 4.90 -0.09 -10.78
C ILE A 175 6.31 0.47 -10.93
N LEU A 176 6.65 1.51 -10.15
CA LEU A 176 7.96 2.19 -10.20
C LEU A 176 9.15 1.28 -9.89
N ASP A 177 8.99 0.34 -8.95
CA ASP A 177 10.00 -0.67 -8.62
C ASP A 177 10.33 -1.54 -9.83
N SER A 178 9.31 -1.90 -10.60
CA SER A 178 9.46 -2.71 -11.81
C SER A 178 10.07 -1.95 -13.00
N VAL A 179 10.21 -0.61 -12.93
CA VAL A 179 10.73 0.23 -14.02
C VAL A 179 12.26 0.28 -14.00
N PRO A 180 12.94 -0.10 -15.10
CA PRO A 180 14.38 0.01 -15.20
C PRO A 180 14.90 1.43 -14.95
N ARG A 181 16.03 1.53 -14.26
CA ARG A 181 16.66 2.82 -13.90
C ARG A 181 16.87 3.74 -15.10
N GLU A 182 17.18 3.19 -16.28
CA GLU A 182 17.39 3.99 -17.50
C GLU A 182 16.11 4.67 -18.00
N GLU A 183 14.95 4.04 -17.85
CA GLU A 183 13.66 4.66 -18.19
C GLU A 183 13.32 5.77 -17.18
N ARG A 184 13.60 5.55 -15.90
CA ARG A 184 13.36 6.55 -14.83
C ARG A 184 14.17 7.84 -14.99
N LYS A 185 15.33 7.80 -15.68
CA LYS A 185 16.12 9.01 -15.99
C LYS A 185 15.38 10.01 -16.89
N LYS A 186 14.30 9.58 -17.56
CA LYS A 186 13.48 10.43 -18.43
C LYS A 186 12.40 11.19 -17.66
N PHE A 187 12.02 10.76 -16.45
CA PHE A 187 10.94 11.41 -15.68
C PHE A 187 11.18 12.89 -15.38
N PRO A 188 12.39 13.33 -14.98
CA PRO A 188 12.67 14.74 -14.74
C PRO A 188 12.57 15.62 -16.00
N LEU A 189 12.47 15.03 -17.20
CA LEU A 189 12.33 15.75 -18.45
C LEU A 189 10.86 16.03 -18.82
N SER A 190 9.90 15.42 -18.11
CA SER A 190 8.46 15.70 -18.26
C SER A 190 8.03 16.75 -17.25
N GLU A 191 7.36 17.79 -17.74
CA GLU A 191 6.78 18.83 -16.91
C GLU A 191 5.66 18.27 -16.04
N GLU A 192 4.81 17.37 -16.56
CA GLU A 192 3.73 16.74 -15.80
C GLU A 192 4.29 15.91 -14.62
N MET A 193 5.36 15.14 -14.86
CA MET A 193 6.01 14.37 -13.80
C MET A 193 6.66 15.26 -12.75
N CYS A 194 7.30 16.35 -13.17
CA CYS A 194 7.88 17.31 -12.23
C CYS A 194 6.79 17.99 -11.39
N SER A 195 5.66 18.36 -11.99
CA SER A 195 4.48 18.86 -11.26
C SER A 195 4.00 17.84 -10.24
N LEU A 196 3.80 16.58 -10.67
CA LEU A 196 3.36 15.52 -9.79
C LEU A 196 4.31 15.34 -8.59
N THR A 197 5.64 15.39 -8.78
CA THR A 197 6.55 15.28 -7.63
C THR A 197 6.43 16.43 -6.64
N LYS A 198 6.09 17.65 -7.10
CA LYS A 198 5.81 18.77 -6.19
C LYS A 198 4.52 18.51 -5.41
N ASP A 199 3.49 18.01 -6.06
CA ASP A 199 2.21 17.68 -5.43
C ASP A 199 2.38 16.55 -4.40
N LEU A 200 3.17 15.51 -4.74
CA LEU A 200 3.52 14.44 -3.80
C LEU A 200 4.31 14.97 -2.60
N ALA A 201 5.30 15.85 -2.82
CA ALA A 201 6.07 16.45 -1.73
C ALA A 201 5.23 17.34 -0.82
N LYS A 202 4.33 18.16 -1.39
CA LYS A 202 3.32 18.91 -0.63
C LYS A 202 2.46 17.97 0.20
N THR A 203 2.03 16.87 -0.41
CA THR A 203 1.22 15.86 0.25
C THR A 203 1.94 15.20 1.44
N VAL A 204 3.27 14.99 1.39
CA VAL A 204 4.05 14.50 2.54
C VAL A 204 3.87 15.40 3.77
N LEU A 205 3.84 16.73 3.57
CA LEU A 205 3.69 17.69 4.66
C LEU A 205 2.29 17.65 5.29
N GLU A 206 1.27 17.34 4.49
CA GLU A 206 -0.13 17.57 4.84
C GLU A 206 -0.93 16.31 5.14
N VAL A 207 -0.51 15.13 4.69
CA VAL A 207 -1.35 13.91 4.69
C VAL A 207 -1.77 13.45 6.09
N GLY A 208 -0.95 13.70 7.11
CA GLY A 208 -1.29 13.39 8.50
C GLY A 208 -1.38 11.90 8.83
N ASP A 209 -0.72 11.05 8.05
CA ASP A 209 -0.61 9.61 8.25
C ASP A 209 0.82 9.19 7.96
N TYR A 210 1.49 8.58 8.95
CA TYR A 210 2.91 8.24 8.85
C TYR A 210 3.20 7.25 7.71
N ASP A 211 2.38 6.20 7.56
CA ASP A 211 2.60 5.19 6.51
C ASP A 211 2.48 5.82 5.12
N LEU A 212 1.52 6.74 4.94
CA LEU A 212 1.41 7.53 3.71
C LEU A 212 2.63 8.45 3.52
N GLN A 213 3.11 9.12 4.57
CA GLN A 213 4.33 9.94 4.47
C GLN A 213 5.54 9.12 4.01
N VAL A 214 5.71 7.89 4.53
CA VAL A 214 6.78 6.96 4.11
C VAL A 214 6.62 6.58 2.65
N ALA A 215 5.44 6.10 2.26
CA ALA A 215 5.19 5.63 0.91
C ALA A 215 5.28 6.76 -0.14
N LEU A 216 4.93 8.00 0.23
CA LEU A 216 5.08 9.19 -0.61
C LEU A 216 6.56 9.55 -0.79
N SER A 217 7.33 9.48 0.30
CA SER A 217 8.78 9.71 0.27
C SER A 217 9.49 8.64 -0.57
N GLU A 218 9.03 7.39 -0.51
CA GLU A 218 9.49 6.29 -1.37
C GLU A 218 9.18 6.60 -2.84
N ALA A 219 7.96 7.03 -3.14
CA ALA A 219 7.54 7.40 -4.50
C ALA A 219 8.44 8.51 -5.07
N LEU A 220 8.71 9.56 -4.30
CA LEU A 220 9.65 10.62 -4.68
C LEU A 220 11.06 10.08 -4.95
N CYS A 221 11.57 9.20 -4.08
CA CYS A 221 12.88 8.58 -4.25
C CYS A 221 12.95 7.65 -5.47
N ARG A 222 11.84 6.99 -5.83
CA ARG A 222 11.74 6.13 -7.00
C ARG A 222 11.59 6.92 -8.30
N LEU A 223 10.80 7.99 -8.29
CA LEU A 223 10.59 8.90 -9.43
C LEU A 223 11.86 9.66 -9.78
N MET A 224 12.56 10.19 -8.77
CA MET A 224 13.77 10.97 -8.97
C MET A 224 14.99 10.24 -8.41
N THR A 225 15.92 9.93 -9.31
CA THR A 225 17.22 9.40 -8.91
C THR A 225 17.93 10.36 -7.98
N LYS A 226 18.82 9.87 -7.10
CA LYS A 226 19.59 10.71 -6.16
C LYS A 226 20.16 11.99 -6.77
N LYS A 227 20.80 11.91 -7.94
CA LYS A 227 21.33 13.08 -8.65
C LYS A 227 20.27 14.17 -8.89
N TRP A 228 19.09 13.77 -9.34
CA TRP A 228 17.99 14.71 -9.62
C TRP A 228 17.32 15.22 -8.34
N ARG A 229 17.29 14.41 -7.27
CA ARG A 229 16.84 14.88 -5.96
C ARG A 229 17.69 16.05 -5.49
N ASP A 230 19.01 15.96 -5.61
CA ASP A 230 19.93 17.02 -5.20
C ASP A 230 19.60 18.38 -5.89
N ASP A 231 19.16 18.34 -7.15
CA ASP A 231 18.78 19.51 -7.94
C ASP A 231 17.34 20.01 -7.66
N LEU A 232 16.42 19.11 -7.30
CA LEU A 232 14.97 19.39 -7.22
C LEU A 232 14.45 19.63 -5.81
N VAL A 233 15.10 19.16 -4.75
CA VAL A 233 14.51 19.18 -3.39
C VAL A 233 14.11 20.56 -2.87
N HIS A 234 14.79 21.64 -3.30
CA HIS A 234 14.40 23.01 -2.91
C HIS A 234 13.12 23.50 -3.62
N HIS A 235 12.65 22.79 -4.65
CA HIS A 235 11.34 22.99 -5.25
C HIS A 235 10.25 22.16 -4.56
N TRP A 236 10.63 21.18 -3.75
CA TRP A 236 9.73 20.32 -2.99
C TRP A 236 9.52 20.82 -1.58
N PHE A 237 10.58 21.29 -0.93
CA PHE A 237 10.56 21.77 0.44
C PHE A 237 11.11 23.19 0.50
N GLU A 238 10.27 24.14 0.90
CA GLU A 238 10.67 25.54 1.11
C GLU A 238 11.67 25.67 2.26
N ASP A 239 11.53 24.85 3.30
CA ASP A 239 12.49 24.78 4.40
C ASP A 239 13.80 24.12 3.90
N SER A 240 14.87 24.92 3.85
CA SER A 240 16.18 24.45 3.38
C SER A 240 16.76 23.32 4.22
N TYR A 241 16.46 23.26 5.52
CA TYR A 241 16.90 22.16 6.37
C TYR A 241 16.21 20.86 5.95
N LEU A 242 14.90 20.89 5.70
CA LEU A 242 14.16 19.71 5.24
C LEU A 242 14.62 19.27 3.84
N ALA A 243 14.89 20.23 2.94
CA ALA A 243 15.44 19.94 1.64
C ALA A 243 16.78 19.18 1.73
N GLU A 244 17.71 19.64 2.58
CA GLU A 244 18.99 18.95 2.80
C GLU A 244 18.80 17.59 3.49
N ALA A 245 17.91 17.50 4.50
CA ALA A 245 17.61 16.24 5.17
C ALA A 245 17.05 15.18 4.20
N PHE A 246 16.23 15.58 3.23
CA PHE A 246 15.71 14.65 2.21
C PHE A 246 16.81 14.11 1.27
N LYS A 247 17.83 14.91 0.94
CA LYS A 247 18.98 14.47 0.09
C LYS A 247 19.76 13.33 0.75
N GLU A 248 19.78 13.30 2.08
CA GLU A 248 20.51 12.30 2.86
C GLU A 248 19.86 10.91 2.82
N ILE A 249 18.60 10.81 2.38
CA ILE A 249 17.91 9.52 2.23
C ILE A 249 18.61 8.65 1.18
N LYS A 250 19.17 7.53 1.63
CA LYS A 250 19.83 6.54 0.77
C LYS A 250 18.86 5.42 0.42
N ASP A 251 18.78 5.09 -0.87
CA ASP A 251 17.91 4.01 -1.37
C ASP A 251 18.13 2.66 -0.65
N ARG A 252 19.38 2.36 -0.25
CA ARG A 252 19.75 1.12 0.47
C ARG A 252 19.46 1.12 1.98
N GLU A 253 19.20 2.28 2.56
CA GLU A 253 18.94 2.50 3.99
C GLU A 253 17.60 3.24 4.16
N PHE A 254 16.70 3.08 3.19
CA PHE A 254 15.52 3.91 3.04
C PHE A 254 14.67 3.94 4.29
N GLU A 255 14.35 2.78 4.89
CA GLU A 255 13.48 2.68 6.08
C GLU A 255 13.95 3.57 7.24
N THR A 256 15.23 3.49 7.59
CA THR A 256 15.78 4.21 8.75
C THR A 256 16.11 5.66 8.43
N ASP A 257 16.63 5.95 7.23
CA ASP A 257 16.88 7.33 6.79
C ASP A 257 15.54 8.10 6.61
N CYS A 258 14.50 7.45 6.07
CA CYS A 258 13.17 8.04 5.90
C CYS A 258 12.51 8.31 7.25
N ARG A 259 12.59 7.38 8.22
CA ARG A 259 12.13 7.62 9.60
C ARG A 259 12.77 8.87 10.19
N LYS A 260 14.10 9.03 10.04
CA LYS A 260 14.83 10.20 10.54
C LYS A 260 14.34 11.49 9.89
N PHE A 261 14.21 11.48 8.57
CA PHE A 261 13.67 12.62 7.82
C PHE A 261 12.25 12.99 8.27
N LEU A 262 11.34 12.02 8.35
CA LEU A 262 9.94 12.28 8.70
C LEU A 262 9.76 12.76 10.15
N ASN A 263 10.54 12.25 11.09
CA ASN A 263 10.54 12.78 12.46
C ASN A 263 10.97 14.26 12.47
N GLN A 264 12.03 14.62 11.73
CA GLN A 264 12.48 16.01 11.61
C GLN A 264 11.45 16.89 10.89
N LEU A 265 10.84 16.39 9.82
CA LEU A 265 9.76 17.07 9.09
C LEU A 265 8.60 17.40 10.01
N ASN A 266 8.07 16.40 10.72
CA ASN A 266 6.94 16.58 11.60
C ASN A 266 7.28 17.45 12.81
N GLU A 267 8.51 17.41 13.34
CA GLU A 267 8.95 18.31 14.41
C GLU A 267 8.99 19.77 13.94
N ARG A 268 9.54 20.03 12.75
CA ARG A 268 9.67 21.39 12.20
C ARG A 268 8.36 22.02 11.75
N LEU A 269 7.37 21.20 11.40
CA LEU A 269 6.00 21.69 11.15
C LEU A 269 5.34 22.25 12.43
N GLY A 270 5.87 21.97 13.62
CA GLY A 270 5.37 22.54 14.87
C GLY A 270 3.90 22.20 15.10
N ASP A 271 3.07 23.21 15.32
CA ASP A 271 1.64 23.03 15.59
C ASP A 271 0.83 22.61 14.36
N GLU A 272 1.33 22.89 13.16
CA GLU A 272 0.71 22.49 11.88
C GLU A 272 0.92 21.00 11.56
N ARG A 273 1.79 20.31 12.32
CA ARG A 273 2.04 18.90 12.11
C ARG A 273 0.79 18.07 12.32
N ARG A 274 0.66 17.03 11.49
CA ARG A 274 -0.49 16.12 11.52
C ARG A 274 -0.13 14.69 11.90
N VAL A 275 1.15 14.40 12.04
CA VAL A 275 1.69 13.16 12.61
C VAL A 275 2.54 13.52 13.82
N TYR A 276 2.29 12.85 14.94
CA TYR A 276 3.07 13.01 16.17
C TYR A 276 3.75 11.68 16.48
N SER A 277 5.08 11.66 16.48
CA SER A 277 5.85 10.44 16.70
C SER A 277 6.56 10.53 18.04
N PHE A 278 6.31 9.55 18.92
CA PHE A 278 6.94 9.48 20.24
C PHE A 278 7.62 8.13 20.44
N PRO A 279 8.81 8.09 21.06
CA PRO A 279 9.41 6.83 21.47
C PRO A 279 8.62 6.28 22.67
N CYS A 280 8.23 5.01 22.60
CA CYS A 280 7.67 4.30 23.72
C CYS A 280 8.74 3.49 24.46
N ILE A 281 8.51 3.28 25.75
CA ILE A 281 9.37 2.47 26.61
C ILE A 281 9.08 0.99 26.38
N SER A 282 7.79 0.65 26.27
CA SER A 282 7.31 -0.70 26.01
C SER A 282 5.89 -0.69 25.44
N ALA A 283 5.53 -1.76 24.75
CA ALA A 283 4.18 -1.97 24.25
C ALA A 283 3.76 -3.44 24.46
N PHE A 284 2.49 -3.65 24.77
CA PHE A 284 1.90 -4.97 25.01
C PHE A 284 0.59 -5.11 24.24
N ALA A 285 0.42 -6.26 23.60
CA ALA A 285 -0.82 -6.76 23.06
C ALA A 285 -1.41 -7.75 24.07
N ASP A 286 -2.48 -7.34 24.76
CA ASP A 286 -3.01 -7.96 25.98
C ASP A 286 -1.90 -8.21 27.02
N MET A 287 -1.48 -9.47 27.19
CA MET A 287 -0.44 -9.88 28.14
C MET A 287 0.93 -10.11 27.50
N LYS A 288 1.03 -10.00 26.16
CA LYS A 288 2.24 -10.31 25.41
C LYS A 288 2.95 -9.00 25.02
N GLU A 289 4.18 -8.86 25.47
CA GLU A 289 5.04 -7.76 25.04
C GLU A 289 5.35 -7.88 23.54
N VAL A 290 5.21 -6.77 22.82
CA VAL A 290 5.65 -6.65 21.42
C VAL A 290 6.97 -5.90 21.38
N LYS A 291 7.84 -6.30 20.45
CA LYS A 291 9.21 -5.78 20.38
C LYS A 291 9.34 -4.78 19.23
N LYS A 292 10.17 -3.76 19.46
CA LYS A 292 10.70 -2.89 18.41
C LYS A 292 11.32 -3.76 17.30
N PRO A 293 11.21 -3.37 16.01
CA PRO A 293 11.91 -4.05 14.94
C PRO A 293 13.42 -4.15 15.18
N SER A 294 13.98 -5.33 14.86
CA SER A 294 15.38 -5.67 15.03
C SER A 294 16.29 -5.01 13.98
N ASP A 295 16.33 -3.67 13.96
CA ASP A 295 17.23 -2.86 13.12
C ASP A 295 18.16 -2.02 14.02
N GLU A 296 19.48 -2.17 13.82
CA GLU A 296 20.52 -1.47 14.59
C GLU A 296 20.52 0.06 14.38
N LYS A 297 20.01 0.53 13.23
CA LYS A 297 19.93 1.97 12.91
C LYS A 297 18.61 2.60 13.35
N LEU A 298 17.65 1.79 13.78
CA LEU A 298 16.41 2.26 14.37
C LEU A 298 16.65 2.56 15.85
N GLU A 299 16.75 3.85 16.18
CA GLU A 299 17.16 4.31 17.52
C GLU A 299 16.13 3.95 18.61
N GLU A 300 14.84 4.18 18.33
CA GLU A 300 13.77 4.11 19.33
C GLU A 300 12.57 3.28 18.85
N PHE A 301 11.74 2.83 19.79
CA PHE A 301 10.47 2.18 19.49
C PHE A 301 9.39 3.25 19.25
N TRP A 302 9.22 3.66 17.99
CA TRP A 302 8.32 4.75 17.62
C TRP A 302 6.84 4.34 17.62
N VAL A 303 6.01 5.23 18.15
CA VAL A 303 4.54 5.21 18.04
C VAL A 303 4.08 6.49 17.37
N ASP A 304 3.38 6.33 16.25
CA ASP A 304 2.90 7.40 15.38
C ASP A 304 1.41 7.65 15.61
N PHE A 305 1.07 8.87 16.00
CA PHE A 305 -0.29 9.34 16.21
C PHE A 305 -0.73 10.19 15.01
N ASN A 306 -1.63 9.64 14.21
CA ASN A 306 -2.00 10.11 12.88
C ASN A 306 -3.33 10.86 12.91
N THR A 307 -3.30 12.18 12.78
CA THR A 307 -4.54 12.99 12.79
C THR A 307 -5.29 12.94 11.46
N GLY A 308 -4.61 12.64 10.35
CA GLY A 308 -5.21 12.53 9.02
C GLY A 308 -6.04 11.26 8.86
N SER A 309 -5.50 10.11 9.27
CA SER A 309 -6.21 8.83 9.23
C SER A 309 -6.94 8.47 10.52
N GLN A 310 -6.85 9.32 11.55
CA GLN A 310 -7.40 9.09 12.89
C GLN A 310 -6.98 7.72 13.43
N SER A 311 -5.67 7.46 13.45
CA SER A 311 -5.13 6.19 13.87
C SER A 311 -3.87 6.32 14.71
N VAL A 312 -3.57 5.29 15.51
CA VAL A 312 -2.28 5.12 16.17
C VAL A 312 -1.58 3.93 15.52
N THR A 313 -0.37 4.14 15.02
CA THR A 313 0.42 3.12 14.31
C THR A 313 1.78 2.92 14.97
N PHE A 314 2.28 1.70 14.99
CA PHE A 314 3.67 1.41 15.36
C PHE A 314 4.14 0.13 14.68
N TYR A 315 5.45 0.02 14.47
CA TYR A 315 6.06 -1.16 13.85
C TYR A 315 6.60 -2.10 14.90
N VAL A 316 6.48 -3.41 14.67
CA VAL A 316 6.95 -4.47 15.54
C VAL A 316 7.83 -5.44 14.78
N ASP A 317 8.67 -6.16 15.51
CA ASP A 317 9.49 -7.23 14.97
C ASP A 317 8.61 -8.34 14.38
N SER A 318 8.91 -8.76 13.15
CA SER A 318 8.19 -9.83 12.46
C SER A 318 8.72 -11.19 12.86
N ASN A 319 7.82 -12.17 13.04
CA ASN A 319 8.23 -13.56 13.32
C ASN A 319 8.56 -14.35 12.04
N GLU A 320 8.16 -13.87 10.86
CA GLU A 320 8.11 -14.68 9.62
C GLU A 320 8.81 -14.02 8.40
N GLY A 321 9.62 -12.97 8.58
CA GLY A 321 10.29 -12.32 7.45
C GLY A 321 11.37 -11.31 7.81
N ALA A 322 11.91 -10.68 6.76
CA ALA A 322 12.92 -9.61 6.87
C ALA A 322 12.31 -8.20 7.01
N LEU A 323 10.99 -8.06 6.87
CA LEU A 323 10.27 -6.78 6.89
C LEU A 323 9.59 -6.56 8.25
N TRP A 324 9.39 -5.30 8.62
CA TRP A 324 8.72 -4.92 9.86
C TRP A 324 7.21 -5.16 9.75
N ASP A 325 6.58 -5.68 10.81
CA ASP A 325 5.12 -5.79 10.87
C ASP A 325 4.54 -4.46 11.40
N SER A 326 3.38 -4.02 10.90
CA SER A 326 2.73 -2.80 11.37
C SER A 326 1.48 -3.11 12.19
N VAL A 327 1.34 -2.46 13.34
CA VAL A 327 0.11 -2.41 14.14
C VAL A 327 -0.58 -1.08 13.87
N ARG A 328 -1.83 -1.10 13.38
CA ARG A 328 -2.64 0.09 13.13
C ARG A 328 -3.95 0.04 13.93
N LEU A 329 -4.17 1.03 14.78
CA LEU A 329 -5.33 1.17 15.65
C LEU A 329 -6.18 2.34 15.17
N SER A 330 -7.18 2.09 14.32
CA SER A 330 -8.07 3.15 13.82
C SER A 330 -9.09 3.58 14.87
N LYS A 331 -9.47 4.86 14.85
CA LYS A 331 -10.50 5.42 15.73
C LYS A 331 -11.79 4.61 15.71
N GLU A 332 -12.22 4.15 14.54
CA GLU A 332 -13.45 3.37 14.37
C GLU A 332 -13.36 2.01 15.08
N ALA A 333 -12.18 1.38 15.09
CA ALA A 333 -11.92 0.08 15.71
C ALA A 333 -11.69 0.17 17.22
N VAL A 334 -11.29 1.33 17.74
CA VAL A 334 -11.12 1.57 19.17
C VAL A 334 -12.49 1.74 19.85
N SER A 335 -12.71 1.03 20.96
CA SER A 335 -13.89 1.21 21.81
C SER A 335 -13.68 2.41 22.73
N ASN A 336 -12.61 2.41 23.50
CA ASN A 336 -12.21 3.50 24.41
C ASN A 336 -10.71 3.45 24.73
N TYR A 337 -10.20 4.49 25.39
CA TYR A 337 -8.84 4.53 25.91
C TYR A 337 -8.75 5.20 27.28
N SER A 338 -7.64 4.98 27.98
CA SER A 338 -7.30 5.65 29.22
C SER A 338 -5.80 5.92 29.30
N LEU A 339 -5.43 6.93 30.09
CA LEU A 339 -4.05 7.24 30.42
C LEU A 339 -3.93 7.34 31.94
N LYS A 340 -2.94 6.66 32.50
CA LYS A 340 -2.54 6.78 33.90
C LYS A 340 -1.07 7.14 33.98
N GLU A 341 -0.68 7.86 35.03
CA GLU A 341 0.72 8.03 35.40
C GLU A 341 1.03 7.10 36.58
N GLU A 342 2.02 6.24 36.40
CA GLU A 342 2.43 5.22 37.37
C GLU A 342 3.95 5.04 37.25
N ASP A 343 4.66 4.96 38.37
CA ASP A 343 6.11 4.74 38.41
C ASP A 343 6.97 5.70 37.56
N GLY A 344 6.50 6.93 37.33
CA GLY A 344 7.19 7.91 36.50
C GLY A 344 7.01 7.72 34.99
N GLU A 345 6.10 6.84 34.58
CA GLU A 345 5.71 6.60 33.19
C GLU A 345 4.25 7.01 32.93
N LYS A 346 3.95 7.37 31.69
CA LYS A 346 2.59 7.53 31.17
C LYS A 346 2.16 6.22 30.52
N ILE A 347 1.21 5.53 31.16
CA ILE A 347 0.65 4.27 30.69
C ILE A 347 -0.67 4.52 29.96
N VAL A 348 -0.65 4.32 28.65
CA VAL A 348 -1.83 4.34 27.79
C VAL A 348 -2.40 2.93 27.69
N LYS A 349 -3.72 2.79 27.82
CA LYS A 349 -4.46 1.56 27.53
C LYS A 349 -5.53 1.88 26.48
N ILE A 350 -5.46 1.22 25.33
CA ILE A 350 -6.41 1.32 24.23
C ILE A 350 -7.17 0.00 24.16
N TYR A 351 -8.50 0.06 24.18
CA TYR A 351 -9.36 -1.10 24.09
C TYR A 351 -10.01 -1.15 22.71
N MET A 352 -10.04 -2.33 22.11
CA MET A 352 -10.60 -2.55 20.79
C MET A 352 -12.08 -2.94 20.90
N LYS A 353 -12.89 -2.62 19.88
CA LYS A 353 -14.28 -3.08 19.78
C LYS A 353 -14.37 -4.58 19.49
N PHE A 354 -13.46 -5.04 18.63
CA PHE A 354 -13.31 -6.43 18.24
C PHE A 354 -11.85 -6.82 18.41
N PRO A 355 -11.54 -8.11 18.69
CA PRO A 355 -10.17 -8.57 18.73
C PRO A 355 -9.46 -8.25 17.41
N ALA A 356 -8.26 -7.69 17.51
CA ALA A 356 -7.42 -7.37 16.37
C ALA A 356 -6.24 -8.33 16.34
N ILE A 357 -5.89 -8.83 15.16
CA ILE A 357 -4.81 -9.79 14.98
C ILE A 357 -3.55 -9.02 14.58
N PHE A 358 -2.47 -9.20 15.34
CA PHE A 358 -1.17 -8.59 15.10
C PHE A 358 -0.08 -9.65 15.23
N ASN A 359 0.66 -9.97 14.16
CA ASN A 359 1.72 -10.99 14.19
C ASN A 359 1.23 -12.32 14.84
N GLN A 360 0.06 -12.80 14.38
CA GLN A 360 -0.67 -13.98 14.91
C GLN A 360 -1.15 -13.85 16.37
N ILE A 361 -1.04 -12.67 16.98
CA ILE A 361 -1.55 -12.36 18.32
C ILE A 361 -2.92 -11.72 18.15
N GLU A 362 -3.98 -12.43 18.52
CA GLU A 362 -5.29 -11.84 18.70
C GLU A 362 -5.30 -11.05 20.01
N ALA A 363 -5.57 -9.74 19.95
CA ALA A 363 -5.54 -8.85 21.09
C ALA A 363 -6.78 -7.96 21.17
N THR A 364 -7.29 -7.80 22.39
CA THR A 364 -8.43 -6.90 22.68
C THR A 364 -8.02 -5.58 23.30
N LYS A 365 -6.80 -5.52 23.84
CA LYS A 365 -6.25 -4.34 24.50
C LYS A 365 -4.79 -4.14 24.11
N ILE A 366 -4.43 -2.89 23.84
CA ILE A 366 -3.05 -2.47 23.65
C ILE A 366 -2.64 -1.59 24.84
N LYS A 367 -1.52 -1.92 25.50
CA LYS A 367 -0.91 -1.09 26.54
C LYS A 367 0.39 -0.53 26.01
N ILE A 368 0.62 0.77 26.16
CA ILE A 368 1.85 1.44 25.73
C ILE A 368 2.35 2.34 26.87
N SER A 369 3.62 2.22 27.22
CA SER A 369 4.29 3.06 28.22
C SER A 369 5.14 4.14 27.55
N PHE A 370 5.08 5.36 28.07
CA PHE A 370 5.84 6.52 27.58
C PHE A 370 6.54 7.26 28.72
N SER A 371 7.58 8.02 28.38
CA SER A 371 8.18 9.02 29.27
C SER A 371 7.15 10.08 29.67
N THR A 372 7.24 10.58 30.91
CA THR A 372 6.33 11.62 31.44
C THR A 372 6.50 12.98 30.76
N GLU A 373 7.59 13.21 30.04
CA GLU A 373 7.84 14.48 29.33
C GLU A 373 6.92 14.70 28.13
N PHE A 374 6.36 13.64 27.54
CA PHE A 374 5.52 13.74 26.35
C PHE A 374 4.06 14.04 26.70
N ASP A 375 3.44 14.98 25.97
CA ASP A 375 2.02 15.32 26.15
C ASP A 375 1.10 14.32 25.42
N ILE A 376 1.13 13.05 25.84
CA ILE A 376 0.42 11.95 25.18
C ILE A 376 -1.11 12.13 25.25
N LEU A 377 -1.63 12.70 26.35
CA LEU A 377 -3.08 12.80 26.55
C LEU A 377 -3.73 13.75 25.54
N SER A 378 -3.15 14.93 25.31
CA SER A 378 -3.72 15.89 24.36
C SER A 378 -3.73 15.32 22.93
N ILE A 379 -2.68 14.59 22.55
CA ILE A 379 -2.55 13.96 21.24
C ILE A 379 -3.55 12.82 21.05
N LEU A 380 -3.75 11.97 22.07
CA LEU A 380 -4.79 10.94 22.05
C LEU A 380 -6.18 11.53 21.84
N ARG A 381 -6.50 12.64 22.51
CA ARG A 381 -7.77 13.35 22.33
C ARG A 381 -7.91 13.89 20.91
N LYS A 382 -6.85 14.44 20.33
CA LYS A 382 -6.83 14.92 18.94
C LYS A 382 -7.06 13.80 17.92
N VAL A 383 -6.47 12.63 18.14
CA VAL A 383 -6.51 11.51 17.17
C VAL A 383 -7.71 10.59 17.36
N LEU A 384 -7.96 10.12 18.58
CA LEU A 384 -9.01 9.15 18.89
C LEU A 384 -10.30 9.80 19.41
N GLY A 385 -10.27 11.07 19.77
CA GLY A 385 -11.43 11.84 20.25
C GLY A 385 -11.61 11.80 21.78
N ASP A 386 -12.20 12.86 22.33
CA ASP A 386 -12.55 12.95 23.75
C ASP A 386 -13.66 11.95 24.13
N GLU A 387 -14.56 11.64 23.20
CA GLU A 387 -15.68 10.74 23.39
C GLU A 387 -15.27 9.30 23.69
N LYS A 388 -14.02 8.94 23.38
CA LYS A 388 -13.45 7.62 23.66
C LYS A 388 -12.64 7.57 24.96
N MET A 389 -12.43 8.70 25.64
CA MET A 389 -11.65 8.73 26.87
C MET A 389 -12.45 8.20 28.06
N MET A 390 -11.90 7.26 28.82
CA MET A 390 -12.47 6.81 30.09
C MET A 390 -12.00 7.72 31.23
N ILE A 391 -12.98 8.35 31.92
CA ILE A 391 -12.71 9.28 33.03
C ILE A 391 -12.52 8.54 34.37
N ASN A 392 -13.11 7.35 34.53
CA ASN A 392 -13.08 6.59 35.78
C ASN A 392 -12.44 5.22 35.58
N VAL A 393 -11.11 5.14 35.75
CA VAL A 393 -10.43 3.84 35.81
C VAL A 393 -10.51 3.32 37.24
N ALA A 394 -11.70 2.86 37.64
CA ALA A 394 -11.80 1.99 38.80
C ALA A 394 -10.92 0.75 38.54
N GLU A 395 -10.05 0.45 39.49
CA GLU A 395 -9.08 -0.64 39.43
C GLU A 395 -9.79 -1.97 39.15
N GLU A 396 -9.61 -2.52 37.95
CA GLU A 396 -9.87 -3.93 37.72
C GLU A 396 -8.60 -4.72 38.05
N GLU A 397 -8.39 -4.94 39.35
CA GLU A 397 -7.73 -6.15 39.83
C GLU A 397 -8.80 -7.11 40.38
N SER A 398 -9.05 -8.17 39.62
CA SER A 398 -9.75 -9.42 39.97
C SER A 398 -11.29 -9.41 40.21
N VAL A 399 -12.02 -10.22 39.43
CA VAL A 399 -12.65 -11.50 39.82
C VAL A 399 -13.74 -11.90 38.81
N HIS A 400 -13.69 -13.17 38.39
CA HIS A 400 -14.73 -13.89 37.65
C HIS A 400 -16.16 -13.71 38.21
N ALA A 401 -17.14 -13.45 37.35
CA ALA A 401 -18.30 -14.34 37.09
C ALA A 401 -19.46 -13.61 36.39
N GLY A 402 -20.07 -14.26 35.38
CA GLY A 402 -21.53 -14.25 35.24
C GLY A 402 -22.19 -13.40 34.15
N LYS A 403 -22.25 -13.98 32.94
CA LYS A 403 -23.40 -14.07 32.01
C LYS A 403 -24.27 -12.85 31.62
N GLN A 404 -24.25 -12.66 30.29
CA GLN A 404 -25.38 -12.50 29.35
C GLN A 404 -26.23 -11.22 29.37
N ALA A 405 -26.11 -10.47 28.28
CA ALA A 405 -27.26 -10.15 27.42
C ALA A 405 -26.79 -10.06 25.96
N ARG A 406 -27.09 -11.09 25.15
CA ARG A 406 -27.08 -11.01 23.68
C ARG A 406 -28.53 -10.90 23.24
N GLN A 407 -28.87 -9.85 22.51
CA GLN A 407 -29.73 -9.88 21.32
C GLN A 407 -29.92 -8.45 20.82
N ASN A 408 -29.27 -8.16 19.68
CA ASN A 408 -29.63 -7.16 18.65
C ASN A 408 -28.42 -6.65 17.81
N GLU A 409 -27.28 -7.36 17.81
CA GLU A 409 -26.09 -6.93 17.02
C GLU A 409 -25.73 -7.86 15.85
N ALA A 410 -26.53 -8.90 15.57
CA ALA A 410 -26.13 -9.90 14.56
C ALA A 410 -26.09 -9.39 13.11
N GLY A 411 -26.81 -8.31 12.78
CA GLY A 411 -26.78 -7.68 11.46
C GLY A 411 -25.53 -6.83 11.26
N ASP A 412 -25.29 -5.88 12.17
CA ASP A 412 -24.12 -4.98 12.14
C ASP A 412 -22.81 -5.72 12.35
N MET A 413 -22.79 -6.79 13.16
CA MET A 413 -21.59 -7.57 13.43
C MET A 413 -21.13 -8.35 12.20
N VAL A 414 -22.05 -8.79 11.32
CA VAL A 414 -21.69 -9.50 10.08
C VAL A 414 -21.15 -8.53 9.04
N GLU A 415 -21.72 -7.34 8.93
CA GLU A 415 -21.23 -6.29 8.02
C GLU A 415 -19.89 -5.72 8.48
N ALA A 416 -19.72 -5.50 9.80
CA ALA A 416 -18.45 -5.10 10.40
C ALA A 416 -17.39 -6.21 10.30
N LEU A 417 -17.73 -7.49 10.50
CA LEU A 417 -16.81 -8.60 10.26
C LEU A 417 -16.42 -8.68 8.78
N LEU A 418 -17.35 -8.47 7.85
CA LEU A 418 -17.05 -8.49 6.41
C LEU A 418 -16.09 -7.36 6.03
N LEU A 419 -16.35 -6.13 6.49
CA LEU A 419 -15.46 -4.98 6.31
C LEU A 419 -14.09 -5.19 6.96
N TRP A 420 -14.05 -5.80 8.14
CA TRP A 420 -12.80 -6.14 8.83
C TRP A 420 -12.03 -7.26 8.12
N THR A 421 -12.72 -8.31 7.65
CA THR A 421 -12.10 -9.44 6.93
C THR A 421 -11.57 -9.00 5.57
N LEU A 422 -12.25 -8.05 4.90
CA LEU A 422 -11.74 -7.40 3.67
C LEU A 422 -10.47 -6.59 3.95
N LYS A 423 -10.44 -5.82 5.04
CA LYS A 423 -9.23 -5.08 5.47
C LYS A 423 -8.07 -5.99 5.89
N GLN A 424 -8.34 -7.17 6.45
CA GLN A 424 -7.30 -8.14 6.83
C GLN A 424 -6.79 -8.97 5.64
N LYS A 425 -7.65 -9.32 4.68
CA LYS A 425 -7.21 -9.96 3.42
C LYS A 425 -6.30 -9.06 2.58
N GLN A 426 -6.39 -7.74 2.72
CA GLN A 426 -5.44 -6.78 2.16
C GLN A 426 -4.01 -6.94 2.71
N ILE A 427 -3.83 -7.54 3.89
CA ILE A 427 -2.50 -7.77 4.49
C ILE A 427 -1.94 -9.15 4.08
N GLU A 428 -2.76 -10.20 4.03
CA GLU A 428 -2.28 -11.55 3.69
C GLU A 428 -1.96 -11.75 2.20
N CYS A 429 -2.57 -10.99 1.28
CA CYS A 429 -2.30 -11.15 -0.17
C CYS A 429 -0.97 -10.54 -0.65
N LEU A 430 -0.12 -10.01 0.25
CA LEU A 430 0.98 -9.13 -0.14
C LEU A 430 2.38 -9.47 0.35
N ILE A 431 2.60 -10.66 0.91
CA ILE A 431 3.96 -11.20 0.99
C ILE A 431 4.30 -11.85 -0.37
N VAL A 432 4.60 -11.03 -1.37
CA VAL A 432 5.45 -11.46 -2.49
C VAL A 432 6.80 -10.82 -2.24
N ALA A 433 7.75 -11.63 -1.79
CA ALA A 433 9.14 -11.24 -1.69
C ALA A 433 9.64 -10.70 -3.04
N PRO A 434 10.48 -9.66 -3.09
CA PRO A 434 11.21 -9.34 -4.30
C PRO A 434 12.26 -10.45 -4.53
N GLU A 435 11.91 -11.46 -5.34
CA GLU A 435 12.93 -12.30 -5.97
C GLU A 435 13.72 -11.42 -6.95
N GLY A 436 14.89 -10.95 -6.51
CA GLY A 436 15.65 -9.99 -7.30
C GLY A 436 17.05 -9.64 -6.83
N GLU A 437 17.73 -10.47 -6.03
CA GLU A 437 19.19 -10.40 -5.91
C GLU A 437 19.84 -11.65 -6.49
N ALA A 438 20.42 -11.49 -7.68
CA ALA A 438 21.39 -12.43 -8.20
C ALA A 438 22.66 -12.36 -7.34
N VAL A 439 22.70 -13.15 -6.27
CA VAL A 439 23.95 -13.44 -5.55
C VAL A 439 24.76 -14.37 -6.44
N VAL A 440 25.73 -13.81 -7.15
CA VAL A 440 26.80 -14.60 -7.78
C VAL A 440 27.60 -15.25 -6.65
N PHE A 441 27.30 -16.51 -6.34
CA PHE A 441 28.14 -17.34 -5.50
C PHE A 441 29.45 -17.62 -6.23
N LEU A 442 30.50 -16.87 -5.90
CA LEU A 442 31.86 -17.34 -6.13
C LEU A 442 32.13 -18.51 -5.15
N PRO A 443 32.57 -19.69 -5.63
CA PRO A 443 32.85 -20.80 -4.73
C PRO A 443 34.04 -20.46 -3.81
N PRO A 444 33.97 -20.83 -2.52
CA PRO A 444 35.04 -20.57 -1.57
C PRO A 444 36.31 -21.30 -1.99
N SER A 445 37.39 -20.53 -2.07
CA SER A 445 38.77 -20.97 -2.23
C SER A 445 39.08 -22.18 -1.34
N ALA A 446 39.22 -23.34 -1.97
CA ALA A 446 39.64 -24.56 -1.32
C ALA A 446 41.05 -24.42 -0.75
N LYS A 447 41.20 -24.87 0.49
CA LYS A 447 42.42 -24.92 1.28
C LYS A 447 43.61 -25.43 0.47
N LYS A 448 44.70 -24.68 0.49
CA LYS A 448 46.04 -25.12 0.07
C LYS A 448 46.40 -26.44 0.77
N SER A 449 46.49 -27.53 0.01
CA SER A 449 47.28 -28.70 0.38
C SER A 449 48.68 -28.54 -0.22
N LYS A 450 49.71 -28.84 0.60
CA LYS A 450 51.13 -28.78 0.24
C LYS A 450 51.56 -30.06 -0.49
N THR A 451 52.60 -29.92 -1.32
CA THR A 451 53.54 -30.90 -1.93
C THR A 451 53.29 -31.32 -3.39
N PRO A 452 54.34 -31.68 -4.15
CA PRO A 452 55.40 -30.80 -4.65
C PRO A 452 55.55 -30.80 -6.19
N SER A 453 56.19 -29.76 -6.74
CA SER A 453 56.47 -29.59 -8.17
C SER A 453 57.23 -30.76 -8.82
N PRO A 454 56.87 -31.15 -10.06
CA PRO A 454 57.81 -31.75 -10.99
C PRO A 454 58.46 -30.69 -11.90
N ARG A 455 59.79 -30.78 -11.98
CA ARG A 455 60.65 -30.00 -12.88
C ARG A 455 60.39 -30.31 -14.36
N MET A 456 60.42 -29.22 -15.15
CA MET A 456 61.02 -29.03 -16.48
C MET A 456 60.86 -30.09 -17.57
N LYS A 457 60.43 -29.65 -18.75
CA LYS A 457 61.26 -29.73 -19.97
C LYS A 457 60.79 -28.72 -21.02
N ALA A 458 61.70 -27.81 -21.36
CA ALA A 458 61.66 -27.00 -22.57
C ALA A 458 62.00 -27.88 -23.78
N GLN A 459 61.45 -27.56 -24.95
CA GLN A 459 62.08 -27.87 -26.24
C GLN A 459 61.72 -26.79 -27.29
N PRO A 460 62.57 -26.63 -28.33
CA PRO A 460 62.95 -25.32 -28.82
C PRO A 460 62.57 -25.01 -30.27
N ARG A 461 62.78 -23.73 -30.61
CA ARG A 461 62.77 -23.01 -31.89
C ARG A 461 61.42 -22.55 -32.41
#